data_AF-A0A0T1SLY7-F1
#
_entry.id   AF-A0A0T1SLY7-F1
#
_cell.length_a   1.000
_cell.length_b   1.000
_cell.length_c   1.000
_cell.angle_alpha   90.00
_cell.angle_beta   90.00
_cell.angle_gamma   90.00
#
_symmetry.space_group_name_H-M   'P 1'
#
loop_
_entity.id
_entity.type
_entity.pdbx_description
1 polymer ?
#
loop_
_entity_poly.entity_id
_entity_poly.type
_entity_poly.pdbx_seq_one_letter_code
_entity_poly.pdbx_strand_id
1 'polypeptide(L)'
;MDGAFSTTDLHRLDEAIRDARFAAAAPASVLLSPLAPHGEAAALTERECVFDHCAVLLFPTTLAEGLRHLRERGLAPLPTVPSTVVRGRLAERHGLDPAQCEIHITRLRLELPDGRRHAAVEVFLFPRDSAAFGERIEAVETTAGFENHTAYVVGRPSAPVLRRLVTAWQDEAGLLWEGGGHNPHEGGPAGSTVLYFVRDERHPALRRRFELHCAGDQREATADLPRSAQAVRRAYRAWPAAAQDTARPTTG
;
A
#
# COMPACT_ATOMS: atom_id res chain seq x y z
N MET A 1 -6.73 4.71 -27.57
CA MET A 1 -6.72 5.01 -26.12
C MET A 1 -5.77 6.19 -26.00
N ASP A 2 -6.30 7.41 -26.00
CA ASP A 2 -5.50 8.61 -26.27
C ASP A 2 -5.16 9.36 -24.98
N GLY A 3 -4.57 8.64 -24.02
CA GLY A 3 -4.17 9.19 -22.73
C GLY A 3 -3.05 8.39 -22.09
N ALA A 4 -2.25 9.04 -21.24
CA ALA A 4 -1.14 8.40 -20.54
C ALA A 4 -1.60 7.25 -19.61
N PHE A 5 -2.85 7.28 -19.15
CA PHE A 5 -3.47 6.29 -18.27
C PHE A 5 -4.82 5.86 -18.83
N SER A 6 -5.27 4.65 -18.46
CA SER A 6 -6.65 4.22 -18.75
C SER A 6 -7.66 4.98 -17.88
N THR A 7 -8.94 4.98 -18.27
CA THR A 7 -10.01 5.51 -17.41
C THR A 7 -10.05 4.81 -16.05
N THR A 8 -9.78 3.51 -16.01
CA THR A 8 -9.75 2.72 -14.77
C THR A 8 -8.60 3.13 -13.86
N ASP A 9 -7.40 3.37 -14.41
CA ASP A 9 -6.26 3.91 -13.67
C ASP A 9 -6.61 5.26 -13.03
N LEU A 10 -7.23 6.16 -13.80
CA LEU A 10 -7.62 7.49 -13.30
C LEU A 10 -8.66 7.41 -12.19
N HIS A 11 -9.65 6.52 -12.31
CA HIS A 11 -10.61 6.27 -11.24
C HIS A 11 -9.93 5.78 -9.96
N ARG A 12 -9.05 4.78 -10.07
CA ARG A 12 -8.32 4.22 -8.92
C ARG A 12 -7.39 5.26 -8.26
N LEU A 13 -6.79 6.14 -9.06
CA LEU A 13 -6.02 7.28 -8.55
C LEU A 13 -6.91 8.25 -7.76
N ASP A 14 -8.08 8.58 -8.28
CA ASP A 14 -9.02 9.47 -7.59
C ASP A 14 -9.56 8.84 -6.28
N GLU A 15 -9.77 7.52 -6.27
CA GLU A 15 -10.07 6.76 -5.05
C GLU A 15 -8.93 6.83 -4.03
N ALA A 16 -7.69 6.60 -4.46
CA ALA A 16 -6.52 6.69 -3.58
C ALA A 16 -6.34 8.10 -2.98
N ILE A 17 -6.62 9.15 -3.76
CA ILE A 17 -6.61 10.54 -3.29
C ILE A 17 -7.71 10.76 -2.23
N ARG A 18 -8.91 10.24 -2.46
CA ARG A 18 -10.03 10.33 -1.51
C ARG A 18 -9.70 9.59 -0.21
N ASP A 19 -9.14 8.39 -0.34
CA ASP A 19 -8.71 7.57 0.79
C ASP A 19 -7.61 8.24 1.59
N ALA A 20 -6.61 8.85 0.94
CA ALA A 20 -5.54 9.57 1.62
C ALA A 20 -6.08 10.76 2.42
N ARG A 21 -7.01 11.54 1.86
CA ARG A 21 -7.64 12.66 2.57
C ARG A 21 -8.46 12.18 3.75
N PHE A 22 -9.21 11.10 3.60
CA PHE A 22 -9.95 10.48 4.69
C PHE A 22 -9.01 9.98 5.78
N ALA A 23 -7.99 9.21 5.41
CA ALA A 23 -7.06 8.59 6.35
C ALA A 23 -6.20 9.62 7.10
N ALA A 24 -5.89 10.77 6.49
CA ALA A 24 -5.20 11.85 7.16
C ALA A 24 -5.98 12.48 8.33
N ALA A 25 -7.31 12.34 8.35
CA ALA A 25 -8.19 12.91 9.38
C ALA A 25 -8.85 11.85 10.27
N ALA A 26 -8.88 10.58 9.83
CA ALA A 26 -9.52 9.50 10.56
C ALA A 26 -8.62 8.97 11.69
N PRO A 27 -9.18 8.63 12.86
CA PRO A 27 -8.42 7.97 13.92
C PRO A 27 -8.03 6.54 13.49
N ALA A 28 -6.98 5.99 14.11
CA ALA A 28 -6.51 4.65 13.79
C ALA A 28 -7.59 3.59 14.02
N SER A 29 -8.47 3.81 15.02
CA SER A 29 -9.61 2.95 15.32
C SER A 29 -10.57 2.76 14.13
N VAL A 30 -10.75 3.79 13.31
CA VAL A 30 -11.60 3.76 12.11
C VAL A 30 -10.87 3.10 10.94
N LEU A 31 -9.59 3.42 10.75
CA LEU A 31 -8.80 2.89 9.63
C LEU A 31 -8.48 1.40 9.79
N LEU A 32 -8.14 0.98 11.00
CA LEU A 32 -7.81 -0.40 11.32
C LEU A 32 -9.04 -1.26 11.59
N SER A 33 -10.24 -0.68 11.61
CA SER A 33 -11.51 -1.38 11.81
C SER A 33 -11.65 -2.64 10.95
N PRO A 34 -12.25 -3.73 11.46
CA PRO A 34 -12.85 -3.86 12.80
C PRO A 34 -11.79 -3.92 13.91
N LEU A 35 -12.11 -3.29 15.05
CA LEU A 35 -11.30 -3.31 16.28
C LEU A 35 -12.22 -3.47 17.49
N ALA A 36 -11.69 -4.07 18.55
CA ALA A 36 -12.37 -4.05 19.85
C ALA A 36 -12.45 -2.61 20.41
N PRO A 37 -13.55 -2.23 21.10
CA PRO A 37 -13.62 -0.93 21.79
C PRO A 37 -12.46 -0.77 22.77
N HIS A 38 -11.71 0.33 22.64
CA HIS A 38 -10.50 0.63 23.43
C HIS A 38 -9.31 -0.34 23.24
N GLY A 39 -9.24 -1.02 22.09
CA GLY A 39 -8.17 -1.95 21.77
C GLY A 39 -6.76 -1.34 21.78
N GLU A 40 -5.78 -2.13 22.22
CA GLU A 40 -4.36 -1.77 22.21
C GLU A 40 -3.88 -1.38 20.81
N ALA A 41 -4.40 -1.99 19.75
CA ALA A 41 -3.95 -1.73 18.37
C ALA A 41 -4.16 -0.27 17.96
N ALA A 42 -5.33 0.31 18.24
CA ALA A 42 -5.59 1.72 17.92
C ALA A 42 -4.70 2.64 18.76
N ALA A 43 -4.68 2.45 20.09
CA ALA A 43 -3.92 3.29 21.01
C ALA A 43 -2.40 3.23 20.77
N LEU A 44 -1.89 2.05 20.40
CA LEU A 44 -0.49 1.84 20.03
C LEU A 44 -0.18 2.54 18.71
N THR A 45 -1.06 2.44 17.71
CA THR A 45 -0.88 3.09 16.41
C THR A 45 -0.87 4.60 16.54
N GLU A 46 -1.81 5.18 17.29
CA GLU A 46 -1.89 6.64 17.50
C GLU A 46 -0.69 7.20 18.28
N ARG A 47 -0.08 6.37 19.14
CA ARG A 47 1.07 6.80 19.95
C ARG A 47 2.40 6.66 19.21
N GLU A 48 2.60 5.56 18.49
CA GLU A 48 3.90 5.23 17.88
C GLU A 48 3.96 5.61 16.40
N CYS A 49 2.81 5.83 15.76
CA CYS A 49 2.72 6.00 14.33
C CYS A 49 1.96 7.27 13.92
N VAL A 50 2.22 7.70 12.69
CA VAL A 50 1.46 8.76 12.00
C VAL A 50 1.05 8.28 10.62
N PHE A 51 -0.13 8.70 10.16
CA PHE A 51 -0.54 8.42 8.78
C PHE A 51 0.53 8.93 7.81
N ASP A 52 0.92 8.08 6.86
CA ASP A 52 1.89 8.43 5.84
C ASP A 52 1.23 8.64 4.49
N HIS A 53 0.70 7.57 3.91
CA HIS A 53 0.14 7.59 2.56
C HIS A 53 -0.91 6.50 2.32
N CYS A 54 -1.69 6.66 1.25
CA CYS A 54 -2.39 5.56 0.60
C CYS A 54 -1.72 5.24 -0.73
N ALA A 55 -1.57 3.97 -1.07
CA ALA A 55 -0.87 3.56 -2.27
C ALA A 55 -1.80 3.06 -3.38
N VAL A 56 -1.36 3.18 -4.63
CA VAL A 56 -2.03 2.62 -5.81
C VAL A 56 -1.02 2.21 -6.87
N LEU A 57 -1.25 1.07 -7.54
CA LEU A 57 -0.50 0.64 -8.72
C LEU A 57 -1.25 1.06 -10.00
N LEU A 58 -0.58 1.84 -10.85
CA LEU A 58 -1.10 2.33 -12.13
C LEU A 58 -0.21 1.89 -13.29
N PHE A 59 -0.82 1.82 -14.47
CA PHE A 59 -0.17 1.37 -15.71
C PHE A 59 -0.11 2.52 -16.71
N PRO A 60 0.92 3.39 -16.69
CA PRO A 60 1.05 4.43 -17.70
C PRO A 60 1.51 3.85 -19.04
N THR A 61 1.22 4.52 -20.17
CA THR A 61 1.75 4.13 -21.49
C THR A 61 3.28 4.07 -21.48
N THR A 62 3.92 5.11 -20.96
CA THR A 62 5.34 5.16 -20.63
C THR A 62 5.53 5.87 -19.29
N LEU A 63 6.66 5.66 -18.60
CA LEU A 63 6.94 6.35 -17.34
C LEU A 63 6.89 7.88 -17.49
N ALA A 64 7.49 8.40 -18.56
CA ALA A 64 7.57 9.85 -18.81
C ALA A 64 6.20 10.47 -19.04
N GLU A 65 5.33 9.80 -19.80
CA GLU A 65 3.97 10.28 -20.07
C GLU A 65 3.09 10.24 -18.83
N GLY A 66 3.21 9.19 -18.01
CA GLY A 66 2.51 9.09 -16.74
C GLY A 66 2.89 10.23 -15.79
N LEU A 67 4.19 10.51 -15.63
CA LEU A 67 4.67 11.61 -14.79
C LEU A 67 4.26 12.99 -15.33
N ARG A 68 4.30 13.19 -16.64
CA ARG A 68 3.80 14.43 -17.28
C ARG A 68 2.32 14.63 -16.97
N HIS A 69 1.50 13.61 -17.17
CA HIS A 69 0.06 13.67 -16.92
C HIS A 69 -0.25 14.00 -15.45
N LEU A 70 0.45 13.38 -14.49
CA LEU A 70 0.28 13.67 -13.06
C LEU A 70 0.63 15.13 -12.73
N ARG A 71 1.66 15.72 -13.36
CA ARG A 71 2.01 17.14 -13.21
C ARG A 71 0.95 18.07 -13.79
N GLU A 72 0.45 17.76 -14.98
CA GLU A 72 -0.61 18.53 -15.66
C GLU A 72 -1.91 18.53 -14.85
N ARG A 73 -2.19 17.44 -14.12
CA ARG A 73 -3.31 17.37 -13.14
C ARG A 73 -3.05 18.14 -11.84
N GLY A 74 -1.89 18.78 -11.67
CA GLY A 74 -1.54 19.53 -10.46
C GLY A 74 -1.17 18.67 -9.25
N LEU A 75 -0.94 17.35 -9.44
CA LEU A 75 -0.67 16.41 -8.35
C LEU A 75 0.80 16.40 -7.88
N ALA A 76 1.65 17.20 -8.51
CA ALA A 76 3.04 17.47 -8.12
C ALA A 76 3.83 16.21 -7.68
N PRO A 77 4.02 15.22 -8.59
CA PRO A 77 4.81 14.01 -8.29
C PRO A 77 6.24 14.36 -7.90
N LEU A 78 6.73 13.69 -6.86
CA LEU A 78 8.13 13.73 -6.45
C LEU A 78 9.04 13.01 -7.48
N PRO A 79 10.37 13.18 -7.41
CA PRO A 79 11.29 12.36 -8.19
C PRO A 79 11.03 10.86 -7.95
N THR A 80 11.09 10.06 -9.02
CA THR A 80 10.85 8.63 -8.92
C THR A 80 12.06 7.88 -8.38
N VAL A 81 11.80 6.78 -7.69
CA VAL A 81 12.82 5.79 -7.30
C VAL A 81 12.38 4.39 -7.74
N PRO A 82 13.32 3.44 -7.96
CA PRO A 82 12.94 2.06 -8.25
C PRO A 82 12.21 1.42 -7.07
N SER A 83 11.10 0.72 -7.32
CA SER A 83 10.48 -0.13 -6.31
C SER A 83 11.18 -1.47 -6.27
N THR A 84 11.72 -1.86 -5.11
CA THR A 84 12.37 -3.17 -4.93
C THR A 84 11.36 -4.21 -4.44
N VAL A 85 10.54 -3.83 -3.46
CA VAL A 85 9.60 -4.78 -2.81
C VAL A 85 8.40 -5.09 -3.70
N VAL A 86 7.75 -4.08 -4.31
CA VAL A 86 6.62 -4.31 -5.24
C VAL A 86 7.08 -5.10 -6.46
N ARG A 87 8.31 -4.84 -6.93
CA ARG A 87 8.91 -5.60 -8.02
C ARG A 87 9.07 -7.07 -7.70
N GLY A 88 9.61 -7.40 -6.53
CA GLY A 88 9.68 -8.78 -6.06
C GLY A 88 8.31 -9.44 -5.99
N ARG A 89 7.30 -8.72 -5.46
CA ARG A 89 5.92 -9.24 -5.37
C ARG A 89 5.26 -9.49 -6.73
N LEU A 90 5.35 -8.53 -7.65
CA LEU A 90 4.79 -8.68 -8.99
C LEU A 90 5.47 -9.83 -9.75
N ALA A 91 6.79 -9.93 -9.64
CA ALA A 91 7.55 -11.01 -10.24
C ALA A 91 7.14 -12.38 -9.68
N GLU A 92 7.06 -12.52 -8.35
CA GLU A 92 6.61 -13.77 -7.72
C GLU A 92 5.17 -14.14 -8.13
N ARG A 93 4.26 -13.17 -8.12
CA ARG A 93 2.83 -13.39 -8.37
C ARG A 93 2.54 -13.78 -9.82
N HIS A 94 3.27 -13.22 -10.78
CA HIS A 94 3.05 -13.42 -12.22
C HIS A 94 4.12 -14.29 -12.89
N GLY A 95 5.09 -14.81 -12.13
CA GLY A 95 6.18 -15.64 -12.66
C GLY A 95 7.11 -14.88 -13.60
N LEU A 96 7.40 -13.61 -13.31
CA LEU A 96 8.25 -12.75 -14.14
C LEU A 96 9.69 -12.79 -13.64
N ASP A 97 10.63 -12.41 -14.51
CA ASP A 97 11.98 -12.06 -14.08
C ASP A 97 11.95 -10.67 -13.40
N PRO A 98 12.31 -10.55 -12.11
CA PRO A 98 12.36 -9.26 -11.44
C PRO A 98 13.26 -8.23 -12.14
N ALA A 99 14.30 -8.66 -12.86
CA ALA A 99 15.19 -7.75 -13.59
C ALA A 99 14.50 -7.05 -14.77
N GLN A 100 13.40 -7.61 -15.27
CA GLN A 100 12.63 -7.07 -16.40
C GLN A 100 11.40 -6.27 -15.97
N CYS A 101 11.11 -6.22 -14.67
CA CYS A 101 9.98 -5.47 -14.10
C CYS A 101 10.42 -4.04 -13.75
N GLU A 102 10.18 -3.10 -14.65
CA GLU A 102 10.48 -1.68 -14.45
C GLU A 102 9.35 -1.01 -13.65
N ILE A 103 9.43 -1.09 -12.32
CA ILE A 103 8.43 -0.49 -11.45
C ILE A 103 9.06 0.66 -10.68
N HIS A 104 8.41 1.81 -10.76
CA HIS A 104 8.86 3.06 -10.14
C HIS A 104 7.86 3.51 -9.07
N ILE A 105 8.39 4.14 -8.03
CA ILE A 105 7.61 4.78 -6.97
C ILE A 105 7.69 6.28 -7.17
N THR A 106 6.56 6.98 -7.09
CA THR A 106 6.51 8.42 -6.84
C THR A 106 5.47 8.70 -5.77
N ARG A 107 5.64 9.77 -5.00
CA ARG A 107 4.58 10.28 -4.12
C ARG A 107 3.99 11.57 -4.66
N LEU A 108 2.69 11.74 -4.48
CA LEU A 108 1.93 12.92 -4.90
C LEU A 108 1.69 13.82 -3.71
N ARG A 109 2.02 15.12 -3.85
CA ARG A 109 1.77 16.10 -2.80
C ARG A 109 0.35 16.64 -2.89
N LEU A 110 -0.47 16.26 -1.92
CA LEU A 110 -1.84 16.72 -1.78
C LEU A 110 -1.95 17.78 -0.68
N GLU A 111 -2.92 18.67 -0.84
CA GLU A 111 -3.46 19.41 0.29
C GLU A 111 -4.41 18.48 1.07
N LEU A 112 -4.12 18.32 2.35
CA LEU A 112 -4.89 17.51 3.30
C LEU A 112 -5.97 18.36 3.99
N PRO A 113 -7.00 17.74 4.60
CA PRO A 113 -8.09 18.48 5.25
C PRO A 113 -7.65 19.43 6.37
N ASP A 114 -6.49 19.19 6.98
CA ASP A 114 -5.88 20.05 7.99
C ASP A 114 -5.05 21.21 7.42
N GLY A 115 -5.08 21.39 6.09
CA GLY A 115 -4.33 22.42 5.36
C GLY A 115 -2.86 22.09 5.10
N ARG A 116 -2.33 20.97 5.62
CA ARG A 116 -0.94 20.58 5.33
C ARG A 116 -0.82 20.11 3.89
N ARG A 117 0.31 20.42 3.26
CA ARG A 117 0.72 19.81 1.99
C ARG A 117 1.64 18.62 2.28
N HIS A 118 1.15 17.41 2.02
CA HIS A 118 1.85 16.16 2.36
C HIS A 118 1.89 15.22 1.16
N ALA A 119 2.94 14.39 1.10
CA ALA A 119 3.12 13.37 0.07
C ALA A 119 2.25 12.14 0.34
N ALA A 120 0.93 12.34 0.39
CA ALA A 120 -0.04 11.43 0.99
C ALA A 120 -0.56 10.32 0.06
N VAL A 121 -0.16 10.32 -1.22
CA VAL A 121 -0.47 9.22 -2.14
C VAL A 121 0.83 8.69 -2.73
N GLU A 122 1.08 7.40 -2.54
CA GLU A 122 2.17 6.69 -3.20
C GLU A 122 1.65 6.00 -4.47
N VAL A 123 2.35 6.21 -5.58
CA VAL A 123 1.98 5.64 -6.87
C VAL A 123 3.09 4.72 -7.31
N PHE A 124 2.76 3.46 -7.46
CA PHE A 124 3.57 2.50 -8.20
C PHE A 124 3.22 2.64 -9.68
N LEU A 125 4.22 2.93 -10.50
CA LEU A 125 4.10 3.06 -11.95
C LEU A 125 4.75 1.84 -12.57
N PHE A 126 3.96 1.00 -13.24
CA PHE A 126 4.43 -0.12 -14.04
C PHE A 126 4.10 0.17 -15.52
N PRO A 127 5.04 0.76 -16.28
CA PRO A 127 4.78 1.22 -17.64
C PRO A 127 4.42 0.10 -18.62
N ARG A 128 3.50 0.38 -19.55
CA ARG A 128 3.06 -0.58 -20.57
C ARG A 128 4.13 -0.89 -21.62
N ASP A 129 5.14 -0.03 -21.74
CA ASP A 129 6.33 -0.23 -22.56
C ASP A 129 7.45 -1.04 -21.86
N SER A 130 7.26 -1.45 -20.60
CA SER A 130 8.19 -2.35 -19.90
C SER A 130 8.19 -3.74 -20.53
N ALA A 131 9.37 -4.37 -20.62
CA ALA A 131 9.52 -5.70 -21.23
C ALA A 131 8.69 -6.81 -20.54
N ALA A 132 8.54 -6.75 -19.22
CA ALA A 132 7.72 -7.69 -18.44
C ALA A 132 6.21 -7.35 -18.41
N PHE A 133 5.76 -6.30 -19.10
CA PHE A 133 4.35 -5.93 -19.14
C PHE A 133 3.51 -6.98 -19.90
N GLY A 134 2.26 -7.13 -19.48
CA GLY A 134 1.25 -7.90 -20.21
C GLY A 134 -0.15 -7.49 -19.79
N GLU A 135 -1.09 -7.44 -20.74
CA GLU A 135 -2.48 -6.98 -20.50
C GLU A 135 -3.19 -7.79 -19.41
N ARG A 136 -2.88 -9.09 -19.31
CA ARG A 136 -3.42 -9.95 -18.24
C ARG A 136 -2.94 -9.53 -16.85
N ILE A 137 -1.70 -9.07 -16.73
CA ILE A 137 -1.13 -8.58 -15.46
C ILE A 137 -1.88 -7.32 -15.06
N GLU A 138 -2.03 -6.35 -15.98
CA GLU A 138 -2.81 -5.13 -15.74
C GLU A 138 -4.24 -5.45 -15.30
N ALA A 139 -4.93 -6.36 -16.00
CA ALA A 139 -6.29 -6.74 -15.64
C ALA A 139 -6.39 -7.34 -14.23
N VAL A 140 -5.52 -8.29 -13.89
CA VAL A 140 -5.51 -8.94 -12.57
C VAL A 140 -5.19 -7.95 -11.45
N GLU A 141 -4.13 -7.15 -11.62
CA GLU A 141 -3.69 -6.17 -10.61
C GLU A 141 -4.71 -5.05 -10.43
N THR A 142 -5.34 -4.62 -11.51
CA THR A 142 -6.38 -3.57 -11.47
C THR A 142 -7.64 -4.06 -10.78
N THR A 143 -8.10 -5.28 -11.09
CA THR A 143 -9.29 -5.87 -10.45
C THR A 143 -9.05 -6.19 -8.98
N ALA A 144 -7.89 -6.76 -8.63
CA ALA A 144 -7.62 -7.18 -7.27
C ALA A 144 -7.17 -6.02 -6.36
N GLY A 145 -6.46 -5.04 -6.93
CA GLY A 145 -5.87 -3.93 -6.18
C GLY A 145 -4.86 -4.41 -5.14
N PHE A 146 -4.03 -5.42 -5.47
CA PHE A 146 -3.13 -6.05 -4.49
C PHE A 146 -2.16 -5.05 -3.85
N GLU A 147 -1.71 -4.05 -4.62
CA GLU A 147 -0.78 -3.03 -4.13
C GLU A 147 -1.46 -1.84 -3.42
N ASN A 148 -2.80 -1.77 -3.42
CA ASN A 148 -3.53 -0.73 -2.71
C ASN A 148 -3.42 -0.94 -1.19
N HIS A 149 -2.89 0.04 -0.46
CA HIS A 149 -2.73 -0.06 0.98
C HIS A 149 -2.78 1.31 1.68
N THR A 150 -2.99 1.30 3.00
CA THR A 150 -2.85 2.48 3.87
C THR A 150 -1.61 2.31 4.75
N ALA A 151 -0.69 3.26 4.67
CA ALA A 151 0.59 3.21 5.35
C ALA A 151 0.64 4.16 6.54
N TYR A 152 1.37 3.74 7.57
CA TYR A 152 1.76 4.56 8.70
C TYR A 152 3.28 4.58 8.82
N VAL A 153 3.87 5.74 9.12
CA VAL A 153 5.27 5.83 9.55
C VAL A 153 5.35 5.51 11.03
N VAL A 154 6.25 4.61 11.42
CA VAL A 154 6.64 4.39 12.82
C VAL A 154 7.68 5.44 13.20
N GLY A 155 7.34 6.34 14.14
CA GLY A 155 8.17 7.51 14.43
C GLY A 155 9.55 7.15 15.02
N ARG A 156 9.62 6.13 15.87
CA ARG A 156 10.86 5.63 16.49
C ARG A 156 10.89 4.11 16.44
N PRO A 157 11.27 3.51 15.29
CA PRO A 157 11.25 2.06 15.14
C PRO A 157 12.28 1.41 16.09
N SER A 158 11.84 0.37 16.76
CA SER A 158 12.68 -0.51 17.57
C SER A 158 12.05 -1.90 17.61
N ALA A 159 12.85 -2.94 17.86
CA ALA A 159 12.33 -4.31 17.91
C ALA A 159 11.14 -4.49 18.89
N PRO A 160 11.15 -3.92 20.11
CA PRO A 160 9.99 -4.01 20.99
C PRO A 160 8.74 -3.30 20.44
N VAL A 161 8.88 -2.11 19.84
CA VAL A 161 7.75 -1.37 19.26
C VAL A 161 7.16 -2.11 18.07
N LEU A 162 8.01 -2.62 17.17
CA LEU A 162 7.56 -3.36 15.99
C LEU A 162 6.88 -4.68 16.37
N ARG A 163 7.43 -5.43 17.33
CA ARG A 163 6.79 -6.66 17.85
C ARG A 163 5.40 -6.36 18.41
N ARG A 164 5.27 -5.32 19.25
CA ARG A 164 3.98 -4.94 19.82
C ARG A 164 2.97 -4.49 18.74
N LEU A 165 3.40 -3.68 17.77
CA LEU A 165 2.53 -3.24 16.67
C LEU A 165 2.02 -4.43 15.87
N VAL A 166 2.92 -5.34 15.48
CA VAL A 166 2.57 -6.54 14.71
C VAL A 166 1.60 -7.43 15.47
N THR A 167 1.88 -7.72 16.74
CA THR A 167 1.00 -8.54 17.59
C THR A 167 -0.37 -7.88 17.78
N ALA A 168 -0.42 -6.60 18.15
CA ALA A 168 -1.69 -5.91 18.38
C ALA A 168 -2.54 -5.83 17.10
N TRP A 169 -1.92 -5.53 15.94
CA TRP A 169 -2.60 -5.52 14.65
C TRP A 169 -3.11 -6.91 14.26
N GLN A 170 -2.34 -7.97 14.53
CA GLN A 170 -2.78 -9.34 14.28
C GLN A 170 -3.96 -9.74 15.17
N ASP A 171 -3.84 -9.51 16.48
CA ASP A 171 -4.78 -10.04 17.48
C ASP A 171 -6.09 -9.26 17.53
N GLU A 172 -6.05 -7.94 17.42
CA GLU A 172 -7.25 -7.10 17.58
C GLU A 172 -7.83 -6.60 16.27
N ALA A 173 -6.99 -6.36 15.25
CA ALA A 173 -7.44 -5.90 13.94
C ALA A 173 -7.60 -7.07 12.96
N GLY A 174 -7.07 -8.26 13.23
CA GLY A 174 -7.04 -9.33 12.23
C GLY A 174 -6.19 -8.95 11.01
N LEU A 175 -5.14 -8.16 11.21
CA LEU A 175 -4.16 -7.79 10.19
C LEU A 175 -2.96 -8.74 10.24
N LEU A 176 -2.93 -9.68 9.30
CA LEU A 176 -1.89 -10.68 9.19
C LEU A 176 -0.63 -10.07 8.59
N TRP A 177 0.47 -10.07 9.34
CA TRP A 177 1.79 -9.75 8.78
C TRP A 177 2.13 -10.69 7.62
N GLU A 178 2.33 -10.12 6.44
CA GLU A 178 2.61 -10.86 5.21
C GLU A 178 4.06 -10.74 4.76
N GLY A 179 4.92 -10.13 5.57
CA GLY A 179 6.33 -9.90 5.28
C GLY A 179 6.63 -8.43 5.03
N GLY A 180 7.66 -8.16 4.24
CA GLY A 180 8.24 -6.84 4.15
C GLY A 180 9.58 -6.86 3.45
N GLY A 181 10.26 -5.73 3.45
CA GLY A 181 11.58 -5.61 2.86
C GLY A 181 12.24 -4.30 3.19
N HIS A 182 13.56 -4.26 3.01
CA HIS A 182 14.34 -3.03 3.06
C HIS A 182 14.52 -2.50 1.64
N ASN A 183 14.18 -1.23 1.42
CA ASN A 183 14.49 -0.51 0.19
C ASN A 183 15.60 0.53 0.47
N PRO A 184 16.82 0.35 -0.07
CA PRO A 184 17.92 1.29 0.13
C PRO A 184 17.72 2.61 -0.62
N HIS A 185 16.73 2.70 -1.51
CA HIS A 185 16.46 3.88 -2.33
C HIS A 185 15.40 4.82 -1.74
N GLU A 186 14.78 4.46 -0.62
CA GLU A 186 13.70 5.23 0.03
C GLU A 186 14.10 5.64 1.45
N GLY A 187 13.50 6.70 2.01
CA GLY A 187 13.71 7.05 3.43
C GLY A 187 15.07 7.67 3.81
N GLY A 188 15.92 8.01 2.83
CA GLY A 188 17.20 8.70 3.05
C GLY A 188 18.42 7.77 3.02
N PRO A 189 19.59 8.19 3.57
CA PRO A 189 20.85 7.47 3.42
C PRO A 189 20.88 6.05 3.99
N ALA A 190 20.03 5.78 4.99
CA ALA A 190 19.93 4.48 5.64
C ALA A 190 18.84 3.59 5.03
N GLY A 191 18.17 4.02 3.96
CA GLY A 191 17.03 3.34 3.39
C GLY A 191 15.78 3.38 4.30
N SER A 192 14.78 2.57 3.93
CA SER A 192 13.60 2.31 4.77
C SER A 192 13.21 0.84 4.74
N THR A 193 12.65 0.36 5.85
CA THR A 193 12.04 -0.97 5.94
C THR A 193 10.53 -0.85 6.02
N VAL A 194 9.85 -1.65 5.22
CA VAL A 194 8.39 -1.74 5.17
C VAL A 194 7.94 -3.09 5.68
N LEU A 195 6.88 -3.10 6.50
CA LEU A 195 6.16 -4.32 6.90
C LEU A 195 4.75 -4.22 6.33
N TYR A 196 4.35 -5.23 5.56
CA TYR A 196 3.01 -5.29 4.98
C TYR A 196 2.11 -6.21 5.79
N PHE A 197 0.83 -5.84 5.82
CA PHE A 197 -0.22 -6.58 6.47
C PHE A 197 -1.41 -6.74 5.54
N VAL A 198 -2.01 -7.92 5.55
CA VAL A 198 -3.26 -8.21 4.86
C VAL A 198 -4.35 -8.52 5.87
N ARG A 199 -5.56 -8.02 5.62
CA ARG A 199 -6.75 -8.33 6.42
C ARG A 199 -7.12 -9.81 6.28
N ASP A 200 -7.27 -10.47 7.42
CA ASP A 200 -7.83 -11.82 7.50
C ASP A 200 -9.26 -11.84 6.92
N GLU A 201 -9.57 -12.85 6.13
CA GLU A 201 -10.91 -13.06 5.54
C GLU A 201 -12.03 -13.17 6.60
N ARG A 202 -11.68 -13.52 7.83
CA ARG A 202 -12.60 -13.57 8.98
C ARG A 202 -13.03 -12.18 9.49
N HIS A 203 -12.36 -11.12 9.05
CA HIS A 203 -12.59 -9.74 9.46
C HIS A 203 -12.77 -8.83 8.23
N PRO A 204 -13.83 -9.03 7.41
CA PRO A 204 -13.99 -8.30 6.16
C PRO A 204 -14.13 -6.80 6.40
N ALA A 205 -13.37 -6.01 5.65
CA ALA A 205 -13.39 -4.56 5.66
C ALA A 205 -13.01 -4.01 4.29
N LEU A 206 -13.40 -2.76 3.99
CA LEU A 206 -13.05 -2.09 2.74
C LEU A 206 -11.53 -1.95 2.56
N ARG A 207 -10.82 -1.60 3.65
CA ARG A 207 -9.35 -1.50 3.66
C ARG A 207 -8.74 -2.84 4.03
N ARG A 208 -8.04 -3.43 3.06
CA ARG A 208 -7.56 -4.81 3.12
C ARG A 208 -6.06 -4.95 3.31
N ARG A 209 -5.30 -3.88 3.05
CA ARG A 209 -3.84 -3.91 3.17
C ARG A 209 -3.31 -2.69 3.88
N PHE A 210 -2.33 -2.91 4.74
CA PHE A 210 -1.69 -1.87 5.54
C PHE A 210 -0.18 -2.02 5.48
N GLU A 211 0.51 -0.90 5.69
CA GLU A 211 1.96 -0.85 5.75
C GLU A 211 2.41 -0.14 7.04
N LEU A 212 3.45 -0.67 7.68
CA LEU A 212 4.29 0.09 8.61
C LEU A 212 5.60 0.45 7.90
N HIS A 213 5.82 1.74 7.72
CA HIS A 213 7.02 2.32 7.13
C HIS A 213 7.98 2.74 8.24
N CYS A 214 9.22 2.25 8.19
CA CYS A 214 10.23 2.49 9.22
C CYS A 214 11.50 3.06 8.58
N ALA A 215 12.08 4.09 9.18
CA ALA A 215 13.39 4.58 8.78
C ALA A 215 14.49 3.55 9.09
N GLY A 216 15.48 3.43 8.19
CA GLY A 216 16.61 2.52 8.33
C GLY A 216 16.31 1.06 7.99
N ASP A 217 17.30 0.20 8.20
CA ASP A 217 17.18 -1.26 8.03
C ASP A 217 16.71 -1.94 9.32
N GLN A 218 15.47 -2.41 9.32
CA GLN A 218 14.82 -3.08 10.45
C GLN A 218 14.69 -4.60 10.25
N ARG A 219 15.43 -5.18 9.29
CA ARG A 219 15.33 -6.63 8.99
C ARG A 219 15.67 -7.51 10.19
N GLU A 220 16.68 -7.14 10.97
CA GLU A 220 17.02 -7.86 12.20
C GLU A 220 15.89 -7.79 13.25
N ALA A 221 15.31 -6.60 13.43
CA ALA A 221 14.21 -6.38 14.39
C ALA A 221 12.94 -7.17 14.05
N THR A 222 12.79 -7.59 12.79
CA THR A 222 11.59 -8.26 12.26
C THR A 222 11.79 -9.75 11.97
N ALA A 223 13.02 -10.26 12.09
CA ALA A 223 13.38 -11.62 11.68
C ALA A 223 12.55 -12.72 12.39
N ASP A 224 12.26 -12.52 13.68
CA ASP A 224 11.56 -13.52 14.51
C ASP A 224 10.05 -13.29 14.62
N LEU A 225 9.49 -12.33 13.88
CA LEU A 225 8.06 -12.06 13.95
C LEU A 225 7.27 -13.26 13.39
N PRO A 226 6.11 -13.60 13.98
CA PRO A 226 5.31 -14.72 13.50
C PRO A 226 4.63 -14.37 12.17
N ARG A 227 5.00 -15.07 11.09
CA ARG A 227 4.36 -14.98 9.77
C ARG A 227 3.61 -16.27 9.44
N SER A 228 2.27 -16.22 9.48
CA SER A 228 1.45 -17.35 9.04
C SER A 228 1.27 -17.35 7.51
N ALA A 229 2.22 -17.95 6.80
CA ALA A 229 2.18 -18.02 5.34
C ALA A 229 0.90 -18.67 4.79
N GLN A 230 0.33 -19.64 5.52
CA GLN A 230 -0.93 -20.27 5.13
C GLN A 230 -2.12 -19.33 5.29
N ALA A 231 -2.20 -18.56 6.38
CA ALA A 231 -3.30 -17.60 6.59
C ALA A 231 -3.25 -16.45 5.57
N VAL A 232 -2.05 -15.93 5.30
CA VAL A 232 -1.83 -14.91 4.24
C VAL A 232 -2.30 -15.43 2.88
N ARG A 233 -1.94 -16.66 2.50
CA ARG A 233 -2.40 -17.26 1.24
C ARG A 233 -3.92 -17.42 1.17
N ARG A 234 -4.60 -17.73 2.28
CA ARG A 234 -6.07 -17.79 2.33
C ARG A 234 -6.68 -16.41 2.10
N ALA A 235 -6.20 -15.39 2.83
CA ALA A 235 -6.66 -14.02 2.68
C ALA A 235 -6.56 -13.52 1.22
N TYR A 236 -5.44 -13.78 0.53
CA TYR A 236 -5.29 -13.44 -0.89
C TYR A 236 -6.22 -14.22 -1.83
N ARG A 237 -6.56 -15.48 -1.53
CA ARG A 237 -7.51 -16.25 -2.33
C ARG A 237 -8.95 -15.76 -2.16
N ALA A 238 -9.33 -15.30 -0.98
CA ALA A 238 -10.65 -14.72 -0.71
C ALA A 238 -10.80 -13.28 -1.26
N TRP A 239 -9.68 -12.61 -1.53
CA TRP A 239 -9.61 -11.20 -1.93
C TRP A 239 -10.46 -10.85 -3.17
N PRO A 240 -10.45 -11.62 -4.28
CA PRO A 240 -11.24 -11.29 -5.46
C PRO A 240 -12.74 -11.53 -5.25
N ALA A 241 -13.11 -12.53 -4.45
CA ALA A 241 -14.51 -12.84 -4.16
C ALA A 241 -15.20 -11.72 -3.37
N ALA A 242 -14.51 -11.17 -2.36
CA ALA A 242 -15.05 -10.08 -1.54
C ALA A 242 -15.19 -8.74 -2.31
N ALA A 243 -14.32 -8.48 -3.29
CA ALA A 243 -14.39 -7.27 -4.11
C ALA A 243 -15.64 -7.22 -5.00
N GLN A 244 -16.16 -8.39 -5.41
CA GLN A 244 -17.39 -8.51 -6.19
C GLN A 244 -18.65 -8.32 -5.33
N ASP A 245 -18.62 -8.75 -4.06
CA ASP A 245 -19.75 -8.60 -3.14
C ASP A 245 -19.93 -7.15 -2.66
N THR A 246 -18.84 -6.40 -2.44
CA THR A 246 -18.94 -4.97 -2.08
C THR A 246 -19.39 -4.07 -3.23
N ALA A 247 -19.34 -4.55 -4.48
CA ALA A 247 -19.75 -3.81 -5.67
C ALA A 247 -21.24 -3.98 -6.01
N ARG A 248 -21.98 -4.84 -5.29
CA ARG A 248 -23.45 -4.88 -5.40
C ARG A 248 -24.04 -3.78 -4.51
N PRO A 249 -24.87 -2.86 -5.05
CA PRO A 249 -25.67 -2.00 -4.21
C PRO A 249 -26.56 -2.90 -3.36
N THR A 250 -26.57 -2.69 -2.04
CA THR A 250 -27.63 -3.20 -1.19
C THR A 250 -28.93 -2.58 -1.68
N THR A 251 -29.73 -3.35 -2.41
CA THR A 251 -31.13 -3.02 -2.67
C THR A 251 -31.86 -3.12 -1.34
N GLY A 252 -32.00 -1.97 -0.68
CA GLY A 252 -32.92 -1.72 0.43
C GLY A 252 -33.94 -0.69 -0.01
#